data_AF-A0A925T1A5-F1
#
_entry.id   AF-A0A925T1A5-F1
#
_cell.length_a   1.000
_cell.length_b   1.000
_cell.length_c   1.000
_cell.angle_alpha   90.00
_cell.angle_beta   90.00
_cell.angle_gamma   90.00
#
_symmetry.space_group_name_H-M   'P 1'
#
loop_
_entity.id
_entity.type
_entity.pdbx_description
1 polymer ?
#
loop_
_entity_poly.entity_id
_entity_poly.type
_entity_poly.pdbx_seq_one_letter_code
_entity_poly.pdbx_strand_id
1 'polypeptide(L)'
;MPKRRYNSFTEFWPHYVAEHSNPRTRMLHLVGTSVALGCVCYFIASGRWWWFPLALIPGYGAAWIGHFFIEKNKPATFQYPLWSFMGDYKMIWMMLTGRMEEEVKRADQNRAGQ
;
A
#
# COMPACT_ATOMS: atom_id res chain seq x y z
N MET A 1 23.75 5.24 8.62
CA MET A 1 22.99 6.52 8.61
C MET A 1 21.74 6.33 9.47
N PRO A 2 21.36 7.29 10.32
CA PRO A 2 20.11 7.19 11.09
C PRO A 2 18.93 7.06 10.12
N LYS A 3 18.02 6.12 10.40
CA LYS A 3 16.82 5.90 9.61
C LYS A 3 15.98 7.19 9.65
N ARG A 4 15.73 7.82 8.50
CA ARG A 4 14.92 9.05 8.42
C ARG A 4 13.56 8.77 9.07
N ARG A 5 13.23 9.54 10.10
CA ARG A 5 11.91 9.49 10.75
C ARG A 5 11.01 10.51 10.07
N TYR A 6 9.84 10.09 9.61
CA TYR A 6 8.83 11.00 9.06
C TYR A 6 7.95 11.50 10.20
N ASN A 7 7.61 12.79 10.19
CA ASN A 7 6.79 13.42 11.26
C ASN A 7 5.37 13.74 10.79
N SER A 8 5.10 13.60 9.50
CA SER A 8 3.77 13.77 8.92
C SER A 8 3.53 12.81 7.76
N PHE A 9 2.26 12.56 7.44
CA PHE A 9 1.89 11.76 6.27
C PHE A 9 2.40 12.38 4.96
N THR A 10 2.42 13.72 4.86
CA THR A 10 2.93 14.44 3.68
C THR A 10 4.41 14.18 3.45
N GLU A 11 5.21 14.12 4.53
CA GLU A 11 6.63 13.76 4.44
C GLU A 11 6.84 12.27 4.11
N PHE A 12 5.97 11.41 4.63
CA PHE A 12 6.01 9.97 4.40
C PHE A 12 5.59 9.59 2.97
N TRP A 13 4.63 10.32 2.38
CA TRP A 13 4.00 9.95 1.11
C TRP A 13 4.98 9.74 -0.05
N PRO A 14 5.96 10.64 -0.32
CA PRO A 14 6.94 10.40 -1.38
C PRO A 14 7.76 9.13 -1.16
N HIS A 15 8.09 8.79 0.09
CA HIS A 15 8.79 7.55 0.41
C HIS A 15 7.91 6.33 0.15
N TYR A 16 6.66 6.37 0.60
CA TYR A 16 5.67 5.33 0.34
C TYR A 16 5.48 5.08 -1.16
N VAL A 17 5.27 6.14 -1.95
CA VAL A 17 5.11 6.03 -3.41
C VAL A 17 6.34 5.38 -4.04
N ALA A 18 7.53 5.75 -3.56
CA ALA A 18 8.76 5.24 -4.10
C ALA A 18 9.09 3.80 -3.66
N GLU A 19 8.40 3.26 -2.64
CA GLU A 19 8.36 1.82 -2.33
C GLU A 19 7.35 1.04 -3.19
N HIS A 20 6.50 1.75 -3.93
CA HIS A 20 5.46 1.21 -4.82
C HIS A 20 5.65 1.70 -6.26
N SER A 21 6.91 1.90 -6.66
CA SER A 21 7.27 2.46 -7.97
C SER A 21 6.91 1.52 -9.13
N ASN A 22 6.90 0.20 -8.89
CA ASN A 22 6.53 -0.78 -9.89
C ASN A 22 5.00 -0.94 -10.01
N PRO A 23 4.42 -0.81 -11.22
CA PRO A 23 2.98 -0.95 -11.41
C PRO A 23 2.44 -2.34 -11.00
N ARG A 24 3.26 -3.40 -11.05
CA ARG A 24 2.84 -4.73 -10.62
C ARG A 24 2.65 -4.82 -9.10
N THR A 25 3.49 -4.13 -8.33
CA THR A 25 3.34 -4.00 -6.88
C THR A 25 2.01 -3.32 -6.56
N ARG A 26 1.75 -2.17 -7.21
CA ARG A 26 0.49 -1.44 -7.04
C ARG A 26 -0.73 -2.27 -7.40
N MET A 27 -0.65 -3.07 -8.46
CA MET A 27 -1.72 -3.97 -8.88
C MET A 27 -2.00 -5.06 -7.84
N LEU A 28 -0.96 -5.67 -7.26
CA LEU A 28 -1.13 -6.66 -6.19
C LEU A 28 -1.82 -6.05 -4.97
N HIS A 29 -1.46 -4.83 -4.61
CA HIS A 29 -2.11 -4.09 -3.53
C HIS A 29 -3.58 -3.78 -3.82
N LEU A 30 -3.91 -3.38 -5.06
CA LEU A 30 -5.29 -3.17 -5.48
C LEU A 30 -6.10 -4.45 -5.35
N VAL A 31 -5.62 -5.56 -5.93
CA VAL A 31 -6.31 -6.86 -5.89
C VAL A 31 -6.46 -7.35 -4.46
N GLY A 32 -5.39 -7.32 -3.66
CA GLY A 32 -5.40 -7.75 -2.26
C GLY A 32 -6.41 -6.96 -1.43
N THR A 33 -6.41 -5.63 -1.56
CA THR A 33 -7.34 -4.74 -0.86
C THR A 33 -8.79 -4.96 -1.31
N SER A 34 -9.05 -5.13 -2.61
CA SER A 34 -10.39 -5.40 -3.12
C SER A 34 -10.95 -6.74 -2.61
N VAL A 35 -10.14 -7.80 -2.58
CA VAL A 35 -10.55 -9.09 -2.03
C VAL A 35 -10.81 -8.99 -0.53
N ALA A 36 -9.93 -8.32 0.22
CA ALA A 36 -10.11 -8.08 1.66
C ALA A 36 -11.43 -7.35 1.94
N LEU A 37 -11.74 -6.28 1.19
CA LEU A 37 -13.00 -5.55 1.29
C LEU A 37 -14.21 -6.44 0.96
N GLY A 38 -14.11 -7.28 -0.08
CA GLY A 38 -15.14 -8.27 -0.41
C GLY A 38 -15.42 -9.24 0.74
N CYS A 39 -14.37 -9.76 1.38
CA CYS A 39 -14.50 -10.61 2.57
C CYS A 39 -15.16 -9.88 3.75
N VAL A 40 -14.81 -8.60 4.00
CA VAL A 40 -15.44 -7.79 5.05
C VAL A 40 -16.92 -7.54 4.75
N CYS A 41 -17.27 -7.17 3.52
CA CYS A 41 -18.67 -7.00 3.12
C CYS A 41 -19.47 -8.31 3.30
N TYR A 42 -18.89 -9.45 2.92
CA TYR A 42 -19.51 -10.76 3.13
C TYR A 42 -19.66 -11.12 4.61
N PHE A 43 -18.64 -10.84 5.43
CA PHE A 43 -18.71 -10.98 6.88
C PHE A 43 -19.91 -10.22 7.46
N ILE A 44 -20.04 -8.92 7.11
CA ILE A 44 -21.13 -8.06 7.59
C ILE A 44 -22.49 -8.60 7.12
N ALA A 45 -22.61 -8.96 5.85
CA ALA A 45 -23.87 -9.43 5.26
C ALA A 45 -24.31 -10.81 5.80
N SER A 46 -23.37 -11.70 6.09
CA SER A 46 -23.67 -13.08 6.51
C SER A 46 -23.67 -13.28 8.03
N GLY A 47 -23.16 -12.33 8.81
CA GLY A 47 -22.99 -12.46 10.25
C GLY A 47 -21.99 -13.54 10.66
N ARG A 48 -21.16 -14.03 9.73
CA ARG A 48 -20.21 -15.13 9.94
C ARG A 48 -18.84 -14.60 10.36
N TRP A 49 -18.68 -14.42 11.67
CA TRP A 49 -17.49 -13.89 12.37
C TRP A 49 -16.15 -14.49 11.91
N TRP A 50 -16.13 -15.74 11.45
CA TRP A 50 -14.93 -16.41 10.94
C TRP A 50 -14.38 -15.84 9.62
N TRP A 51 -15.15 -15.03 8.88
CA TRP A 51 -14.66 -14.32 7.69
C TRP A 51 -13.75 -13.14 8.02
N PHE A 52 -13.84 -12.60 9.23
CA PHE A 52 -13.03 -11.46 9.65
C PHE A 52 -11.51 -11.73 9.59
N PRO A 53 -10.96 -12.82 10.16
CA PRO A 53 -9.54 -13.13 9.99
C PRO A 53 -9.17 -13.49 8.54
N LEU A 54 -10.09 -14.10 7.78
CA LEU A 54 -9.87 -14.41 6.36
C LEU A 54 -9.72 -13.16 5.49
N ALA A 55 -10.31 -12.03 5.87
CA ALA A 55 -10.14 -10.75 5.16
C ALA A 55 -8.70 -10.21 5.24
N LEU A 56 -7.94 -10.58 6.27
CA LEU A 56 -6.56 -10.10 6.45
C LEU A 56 -5.57 -10.83 5.54
N ILE A 57 -5.79 -12.12 5.29
CA ILE A 57 -4.89 -12.96 4.50
C ILE A 57 -4.64 -12.42 3.08
N PRO A 58 -5.66 -12.10 2.26
CA PRO A 58 -5.45 -11.62 0.91
C PRO A 58 -4.81 -10.22 0.87
N GLY A 59 -5.15 -9.36 1.82
CA GLY A 59 -4.55 -8.02 1.93
C GLY A 59 -3.06 -8.09 2.22
N TYR A 60 -2.67 -8.76 3.32
CA TYR A 60 -1.25 -8.87 3.69
C TYR A 60 -0.45 -9.77 2.73
N GLY A 61 -1.03 -10.88 2.29
CA GLY A 61 -0.36 -11.83 1.39
C GLY A 61 0.00 -11.20 0.05
N ALA A 62 -0.95 -10.53 -0.61
CA ALA A 62 -0.70 -9.89 -1.90
C ALA A 62 0.28 -8.71 -1.80
N ALA A 63 0.14 -7.88 -0.76
CA ALA A 63 1.06 -6.77 -0.49
C ALA A 63 2.51 -7.27 -0.28
N TRP A 64 2.68 -8.32 0.54
CA TRP A 64 4.00 -8.89 0.81
C TRP A 64 4.64 -9.54 -0.42
N ILE A 65 3.83 -10.17 -1.30
CA ILE A 65 4.34 -10.67 -2.58
C ILE A 65 4.95 -9.53 -3.41
N GLY A 66 4.25 -8.39 -3.49
CA GLY A 66 4.76 -7.21 -4.19
C GLY A 66 6.07 -6.70 -3.59
N HIS A 67 6.08 -6.46 -2.27
CA HIS A 67 7.26 -5.91 -1.60
C HIS A 67 8.48 -6.83 -1.65
N PHE A 68 8.33 -8.12 -1.35
CA PHE A 68 9.48 -9.01 -1.23
C PHE A 68 9.98 -9.56 -2.58
N PHE A 69 9.10 -9.79 -3.55
CA PHE A 69 9.48 -10.43 -4.81
C PHE A 69 9.60 -9.45 -5.99
N ILE A 70 8.88 -8.32 -5.96
CA ILE A 70 8.92 -7.32 -7.05
C ILE A 70 9.82 -6.15 -6.69
N GLU A 71 9.51 -5.44 -5.61
CA GLU A 71 10.30 -4.25 -5.19
C GLU A 71 11.57 -4.64 -4.44
N LYS A 72 11.61 -5.85 -3.88
CA LYS A 72 12.68 -6.35 -3.01
C LYS A 72 12.99 -5.41 -1.84
N ASN A 73 11.95 -4.83 -1.25
CA ASN A 73 12.04 -3.96 -0.08
C ASN A 73 11.25 -4.55 1.10
N LYS A 74 11.40 -3.93 2.28
CA LYS A 74 10.59 -4.28 3.46
C LYS A 74 9.40 -3.33 3.51
N PRO A 75 8.16 -3.82 3.69
CA PRO A 75 6.99 -2.95 3.79
C PRO A 75 7.17 -1.84 4.84
N ALA A 76 6.88 -0.59 4.46
CA ALA A 76 6.82 0.53 5.39
C ALA A 76 5.86 0.30 6.56
N THR A 77 4.87 -0.60 6.42
CA THR A 77 3.91 -0.97 7.46
C THR A 77 4.60 -1.42 8.76
N PHE A 78 5.80 -2.00 8.69
CA PHE A 78 6.56 -2.39 9.89
C PHE A 78 7.09 -1.20 10.70
N GLN A 79 7.07 0.01 10.15
CA GLN A 79 7.58 1.23 10.79
C GLN A 79 6.47 2.27 10.98
N TYR A 80 5.57 2.39 10.00
CA TYR A 80 4.48 3.35 9.99
C TYR A 80 3.17 2.64 9.61
N PRO A 81 2.59 1.80 10.49
CA PRO A 81 1.44 0.96 10.14
C PRO A 81 0.23 1.79 9.71
N LEU A 82 -0.10 2.84 10.47
CA LEU A 82 -1.24 3.72 10.16
C LEU A 82 -1.04 4.50 8.86
N TRP A 83 0.15 5.04 8.62
CA TRP A 83 0.43 5.78 7.38
C TRP A 83 0.53 4.87 6.17
N SER A 84 1.00 3.63 6.33
CA SER A 84 1.03 2.66 5.22
C SER A 84 -0.39 2.25 4.84
N PHE A 85 -1.25 1.99 5.83
CA PHE A 85 -2.68 1.76 5.59
C PHE A 85 -3.33 2.94 4.87
N MET A 86 -3.15 4.17 5.36
CA MET A 86 -3.65 5.37 4.65
C MET A 86 -3.05 5.52 3.25
N GLY A 87 -1.78 5.13 3.10
CA GLY A 87 -1.06 5.09 1.83
C GLY A 87 -1.71 4.16 0.81
N ASP A 88 -2.09 2.95 1.22
CA ASP A 88 -2.70 1.95 0.35
C ASP A 88 -4.02 2.46 -0.25
N TYR A 89 -4.91 3.02 0.57
CA TYR A 89 -6.17 3.60 0.08
C TYR A 89 -5.94 4.84 -0.79
N LYS A 90 -4.99 5.71 -0.43
CA LYS A 90 -4.65 6.88 -1.24
C LYS A 90 -4.07 6.46 -2.59
N MET A 91 -3.17 5.47 -2.62
CA MET A 91 -2.59 4.92 -3.84
C MET A 91 -3.65 4.32 -4.74
N ILE A 92 -4.52 3.47 -4.19
CA ILE A 92 -5.64 2.87 -4.94
C ILE A 92 -6.54 3.98 -5.51
N TRP A 93 -6.88 5.00 -4.73
CA TRP A 93 -7.64 6.15 -5.23
C TRP A 93 -6.92 6.88 -6.39
N MET A 94 -5.61 7.11 -6.27
CA MET A 94 -4.83 7.73 -7.34
C MET A 94 -4.73 6.84 -8.58
N MET A 95 -4.70 5.51 -8.43
CA MET A 95 -4.78 4.58 -9.56
C MET A 95 -6.13 4.68 -10.27
N LEU A 96 -7.22 4.68 -9.51
CA LEU A 96 -8.59 4.76 -10.05
C LEU A 96 -8.87 6.11 -10.72
N THR A 97 -8.27 7.20 -10.23
CA THR A 97 -8.40 8.54 -10.82
C THR A 97 -7.36 8.83 -11.90
N GLY A 98 -6.48 7.89 -12.24
CA GLY A 98 -5.46 8.05 -13.27
C GLY A 98 -4.28 8.96 -12.90
N ARG A 99 -4.15 9.32 -11.62
CA ARG A 99 -3.14 10.29 -11.11
C ARG A 99 -1.89 9.64 -10.53
N MET A 100 -1.87 8.31 -10.39
CA MET A 100 -0.77 7.61 -9.73
C MET A 100 0.57 7.76 -10.44
N GLU A 101 0.59 7.75 -11.77
CA GLU A 101 1.84 7.88 -12.54
C GLU A 101 2.50 9.25 -12.35
N GLU A 102 1.72 10.30 -12.14
CA GLU A 102 2.24 11.64 -11.83
C GLU A 102 2.92 11.67 -10.45
N GLU A 103 2.33 11.00 -9.46
CA GLU A 103 2.89 10.90 -8.12
C GLU A 103 4.19 10.08 -8.10
N VAL A 104 4.28 9.01 -8.90
CA VAL A 104 5.51 8.23 -9.08
C VAL A 104 6.62 9.11 -9.67
N LYS A 105 6.33 9.84 -10.75
CA LYS A 105 7.29 10.78 -11.36
C LYS A 105 7.78 11.83 -10.37
N ARG A 106 6.87 12.41 -9.57
CA ARG A 106 7.23 13.37 -8.52
C ARG A 106 8.13 12.74 -7.45
N ALA A 107 7.84 11.51 -7.04
CA ALA A 107 8.65 10.80 -6.05
C ALA A 107 10.07 10.49 -6.56
N ASP A 108 10.20 10.14 -7.84
CA ASP A 108 11.50 9.90 -8.48
C ASP A 108 12.33 11.18 -8.62
N GLN A 109 11.70 12.30 -8.98
CA GLN A 109 12.36 13.62 -9.01
C GLN A 109 12.88 14.03 -7.62
N ASN A 110 12.07 13.81 -6.58
CA ASN A 110 12.47 14.09 -5.20
C ASN A 110 13.65 13.22 -4.73
N ARG A 111 13.79 11.99 -5.26
CA ARG A 111 14.96 11.13 -5.01
C ARG A 111 16.21 11.61 -5.74
N ALA A 112 16.08 12.07 -6.99
CA ALA A 112 17.21 12.50 -7.80
C ALA A 112 17.81 13.85 -7.36
N GLY A 113 17.04 14.69 -6.68
CA GLY A 113 17.50 15.97 -6.12
C GLY A 113 18.04 15.91 -4.69
N GLN A 114 18.09 14.73 -4.06
CA GLN A 114 18.66 14.47 -2.74
C GLN A 114 20.02 13.77 -2.87
#